data_AF-A0A3C0GDL9-F1
#
_entry.id   AF-A0A3C0GDL9-F1
#
_cell.length_a   1.000
_cell.length_b   1.000
_cell.length_c   1.000
_cell.angle_alpha   90.00
_cell.angle_beta   90.00
_cell.angle_gamma   90.00
#
_symmetry.space_group_name_H-M   'P 1'
#
loop_
_entity.id
_entity.type
_entity.pdbx_description
1 polymer ?
#
loop_
_entity_poly.entity_id
_entity_poly.type
_entity_poly.pdbx_seq_one_letter_code
_entity_poly.pdbx_strand_id
1 'polypeptide(L)' 'MVKDLQKSEDHLDILVNNAGTCFDTPLKEIKRKDWQYIIDLNLKSVFFFHSITQ' A
#
# COMPACT_ATOMS: atom_id res chain seq x y z
N MET A 1 -10.18 5.47 -9.19
CA MET A 1 -8.81 6.05 -9.17
C MET A 1 -7.95 5.51 -10.31
N VAL A 2 -7.42 4.28 -10.28
CA VAL A 2 -6.56 3.75 -11.37
C VAL A 2 -7.23 3.82 -12.74
N LYS A 3 -8.45 3.29 -12.84
CA LYS A 3 -9.26 3.33 -14.07
C LYS A 3 -9.62 4.74 -14.54
N ASP A 4 -9.55 5.73 -13.66
CA ASP A 4 -9.84 7.12 -14.00
C ASP A 4 -8.57 7.79 -14.50
N LEU A 5 -7.43 7.48 -13.89
CA LEU A 5 -6.09 7.89 -14.32
C LEU A 5 -5.77 7.35 -15.73
N GLN A 6 -6.12 6.09 -16.01
CA GLN A 6 -6.01 5.48 -17.34
C GLN A 6 -6.89 6.12 -18.42
N LYS A 7 -7.90 6.93 -18.04
CA LYS A 7 -8.74 7.66 -19.00
C LYS A 7 -8.22 9.07 -19.27
N SER A 8 -7.48 9.65 -18.33
CA SER A 8 -6.98 11.03 -18.44
C SER A 8 -5.52 11.12 -18.86
N GLU A 9 -4.72 10.09 -18.57
CA GLU A 9 -3.28 10.05 -18.86
C GLU A 9 -2.94 8.82 -19.70
N ASP A 10 -2.12 9.02 -20.73
CA ASP A 10 -1.64 7.93 -21.60
C ASP A 10 -0.54 7.08 -20.93
N HIS A 11 0.17 7.65 -19.96
CA HIS A 11 1.33 7.04 -19.32
C HIS A 11 1.44 7.41 -17.84
N LEU A 12 2.02 6.51 -17.04
CA LEU A 12 2.36 6.73 -15.63
C LEU A 12 3.87 6.53 -15.43
N ASP A 13 4.62 7.64 -15.37
CA ASP A 13 6.08 7.59 -15.24
C ASP A 13 6.56 7.27 -13.83
N ILE A 14 5.86 7.77 -12.83
CA ILE A 14 6.28 7.68 -11.44
C ILE A 14 5.08 7.32 -10.57
N LEU A 15 5.18 6.20 -9.86
CA LEU A 15 4.23 5.79 -8.84
C LEU A 15 4.91 5.80 -7.48
N VAL A 16 4.49 6.71 -6.59
CA VAL A 16 5.01 6.80 -5.22
C VAL A 16 4.01 6.16 -4.26
N ASN A 17 4.39 5.04 -3.65
CA ASN A 17 3.66 4.51 -2.49
C ASN A 17 4.34 4.96 -1.20
N ASN A 18 3.80 5.99 -0.56
CA ASN A 18 4.22 6.45 0.77
C ASN A 18 3.14 6.18 1.84
N ALA A 19 2.22 5.25 1.59
CA ALA A 19 1.24 4.87 2.59
C ALA A 19 1.92 3.98 3.64
N GLY A 20 1.89 4.42 4.91
CA GLY A 20 2.58 3.73 5.99
C GLY A 20 1.95 4.00 7.35
N THR A 21 1.99 3.00 8.21
CA THR A 21 1.57 3.11 9.61
C THR A 21 2.52 2.36 10.55
N CYS A 22 2.49 2.72 11.82
CA CYS A 22 3.17 2.00 12.90
C CYS A 22 2.30 2.06 14.15
N PHE A 23 2.25 0.95 14.90
CA PHE A 23 1.63 0.91 16.22
C PHE A 23 2.72 0.89 17.28
N ASP A 24 2.61 1.78 18.25
CA ASP A 24 3.53 1.85 19.40
C ASP A 24 3.10 0.85 20.49
N THR A 25 3.13 -0.43 20.13
CA THR A 25 2.81 -1.55 21.02
C THR A 25 4.02 -2.50 21.01
N PRO A 26 4.49 -2.98 22.18
CA PRO A 26 5.54 -3.98 22.23
C PRO A 26 5.21 -5.17 21.34
N LEU A 27 6.20 -5.70 20.60
CA LEU A 27 5.98 -6.76 19.59
C LEU A 27 5.20 -7.97 20.13
N LYS A 28 5.42 -8.33 21.41
CA LYS A 28 4.75 -9.46 22.08
C LYS A 28 3.27 -9.20 22.38
N GLU A 29 2.85 -7.95 22.38
CA GLU A 29 1.49 -7.50 22.75
C GLU A 29 0.68 -7.03 21.53
N ILE A 30 1.30 -6.99 20.34
CA ILE A 30 0.61 -6.61 19.12
C ILE A 30 -0.56 -7.56 18.86
N LYS A 31 -1.75 -6.98 18.72
CA LYS A 31 -2.95 -7.74 18.33
C LYS A 31 -2.80 -8.16 16.88
N ARG A 32 -3.24 -9.39 16.58
CA ARG A 32 -3.22 -9.93 15.21
C ARG A 32 -3.83 -8.99 14.18
N LYS A 33 -4.92 -8.29 14.52
CA LYS A 33 -5.58 -7.33 13.62
C LYS A 33 -4.70 -6.12 13.27
N ASP A 34 -3.92 -5.63 14.23
CA ASP A 34 -3.07 -4.45 14.06
C ASP A 34 -1.82 -4.83 13.25
N TRP A 35 -1.28 -6.03 13.50
CA TRP A 35 -0.25 -6.63 12.66
C TRP A 35 -0.72 -6.83 11.21
N GLN A 36 -1.92 -7.38 11.03
CA GLN A 36 -2.48 -7.58 9.70
C GLN A 36 -2.64 -6.24 8.96
N TYR A 37 -3.07 -5.18 9.66
CA TYR A 37 -3.17 -3.85 9.09
C TYR A 37 -1.81 -3.28 8.66
N ILE A 38 -0.75 -3.43 9.47
CA ILE A 38 0.62 -3.06 9.08
C ILE A 38 1.03 -3.79 7.80
N ILE A 39 0.81 -5.10 7.73
CA ILE A 39 1.19 -5.91 6.56
C ILE A 39 0.38 -5.52 5.33
N ASP A 40 -0.92 -5.30 5.47
CA ASP A 40 -1.79 -4.92 4.36
C ASP A 40 -1.40 -3.54 3.81
N LEU A 41 -1.15 -2.57 4.69
CA LEU A 41 -0.82 -1.21 4.32
C LEU A 41 0.63 -1.06 3.84
N ASN A 42 1.61 -1.50 4.63
CA ASN A 42 3.01 -1.16 4.38
C ASN A 42 3.69 -2.12 3.38
N LEU A 43 3.15 -3.35 3.20
CA LEU A 43 3.78 -4.37 2.36
C LEU A 43 2.90 -4.78 1.18
N LYS A 44 1.67 -5.25 1.43
CA LYS A 44 0.80 -5.75 0.35
C LYS A 44 0.43 -4.63 -0.63
N SER A 45 0.19 -3.41 -0.14
CA SER A 45 -0.14 -2.28 -1.02
C SER A 45 0.95 -2.02 -2.07
N VAL A 46 2.24 -2.10 -1.69
CA VAL A 46 3.39 -1.94 -2.60
C VAL A 46 3.36 -3.03 -3.68
N PHE A 47 3.10 -4.27 -3.29
CA PHE A 47 3.00 -5.40 -4.22
C PHE A 47 1.85 -5.19 -5.22
N PHE A 48 0.67 -4.79 -4.76
CA PHE A 48 -0.47 -4.54 -5.65
C PHE A 48 -0.23 -3.31 -6.54
N PHE A 49 0.49 -2.29 -6.07
CA PHE A 49 0.79 -1.11 -6.88
C PHE A 49 1.70 -1.44 -8.06
N HIS A 50 2.64 -2.38 -7.91
CA HIS A 50 3.41 -2.90 -9.04
C HIS A 50 2.53 -3.60 -10.09
N SER A 51 1.47 -4.30 -9.68
CA SER A 51 0.57 -4.96 -10.64
C SER A 51 -0.31 -4.00 -11.47
N ILE A 52 -0.33 -2.71 -11.10
CA ILE A 52 -1.09 -1.68 -11.83
C ILE A 52 -0.29 -1.11 -13.00
N THR A 53 1.04 -1.26 -12.98
CA THR A 53 1.94 -0.77 -14.04
C THR A 53 2.22 -1.79 -15.14
N GLN A 54 1.66 -3.00 -15.03
CA GLN A 54 1.67 -4.03 -16.10
C GLN A 54 0.34 -4.02 -16.85
#